data_AF-A0A1M5HIT6-F1
#
_entry.id   AF-A0A1M5HIT6-F1
#
_cell.length_a   1.000
_cell.length_b   1.000
_cell.length_c   1.000
_cell.angle_alpha   90.00
_cell.angle_beta   90.00
_cell.angle_gamma   90.00
#
_symmetry.space_group_name_H-M   'P 1'
#
loop_
_entity.id
_entity.type
_entity.pdbx_description
1 polymer ?
#
loop_
_entity_poly.entity_id
_entity_poly.type
_entity_poly.pdbx_seq_one_letter_code
_entity_poly.pdbx_strand_id
1 'polypeptide(L)'
;MLAIFEIKKEKHKLRPEVVAEASLSLEYPIIVKIGKAKLSIGRREEFLYRRLAIQSACKRTRQGVKYARSGNGRKRKTKALAKFRDKERNYVDNRLHVYSRELINFCVKHQTGTLILLNQEEKIELAKEEAFVLRNWSYYDLMTKIKYKAEKAGIELIIG
;
A
#
# COMPACT_ATOMS: atom_id res chain seq x y z
N MET A 1 11.88 -12.52 27.19
CA MET A 1 10.50 -12.65 26.67
C MET A 1 10.16 -11.38 25.90
N LEU A 2 9.85 -11.46 24.61
CA LEU A 2 9.25 -10.34 23.87
C LEU A 2 7.80 -10.20 24.33
N ALA A 3 7.43 -9.01 24.81
CA ALA A 3 6.05 -8.72 25.17
C ALA A 3 5.16 -8.78 23.92
N ILE A 4 4.17 -9.67 23.92
CA ILE A 4 3.12 -9.73 22.89
C ILE A 4 2.05 -8.73 23.32
N PHE A 5 1.96 -7.62 22.61
CA PHE A 5 0.88 -6.65 22.82
C PHE A 5 -0.37 -7.12 22.06
N GLU A 6 -1.44 -7.42 22.80
CA GLU A 6 -2.76 -7.69 22.20
C GLU A 6 -3.36 -6.42 21.62
N ILE A 7 -3.77 -6.47 20.36
CA ILE A 7 -4.41 -5.34 19.68
C ILE A 7 -5.82 -5.17 20.25
N LYS A 8 -6.05 -4.10 21.02
CA LYS A 8 -7.37 -3.75 21.52
C LYS A 8 -8.31 -3.46 20.34
N LYS A 9 -9.29 -4.35 20.12
CA LYS A 9 -10.27 -4.23 19.04
C LYS A 9 -11.18 -3.02 19.28
N GLU A 10 -11.41 -2.24 18.22
CA GLU A 10 -12.38 -1.16 18.21
C GLU A 10 -13.81 -1.74 18.24
N LYS A 11 -14.72 -1.13 18.99
CA LYS A 11 -16.11 -1.59 19.08
C LYS A 11 -16.93 -0.99 17.93
N HIS A 12 -17.16 -1.76 16.87
CA HIS A 12 -18.02 -1.40 15.74
C HIS A 12 -19.25 -2.31 15.68
N LYS A 13 -20.40 -1.78 15.21
CA LYS A 13 -21.59 -2.58 14.92
C LYS A 13 -21.47 -3.19 13.53
N LEU A 14 -20.90 -4.40 13.45
CA LEU A 14 -20.69 -5.12 12.20
C LEU A 14 -21.71 -6.26 12.06
N ARG A 15 -22.05 -6.61 10.81
CA ARG A 15 -22.93 -7.72 10.45
C ARG A 15 -22.11 -8.78 9.69
N PRO A 16 -21.90 -9.98 10.25
CA PRO A 16 -21.15 -11.05 9.60
C PRO A 16 -21.65 -11.40 8.20
N GLU A 17 -22.95 -11.25 7.96
CA GLU A 17 -23.63 -11.56 6.70
C GLU A 17 -23.30 -10.58 5.57
N VAL A 18 -22.81 -9.37 5.90
CA VAL A 18 -22.47 -8.36 4.90
C VAL A 18 -21.02 -8.55 4.49
N VAL A 19 -20.83 -8.97 3.24
CA VAL A 19 -19.53 -9.25 2.63
C VAL A 19 -19.08 -8.09 1.75
N ALA A 20 -17.81 -7.71 1.89
CA ALA A 20 -17.12 -6.79 0.99
C ALA A 20 -16.13 -7.56 0.14
N GLU A 21 -16.21 -7.39 -1.17
CA GLU A 21 -15.25 -7.94 -2.13
C GLU A 21 -14.31 -6.84 -2.57
N ALA A 22 -13.02 -6.98 -2.28
CA ALA A 22 -11.99 -6.05 -2.68
C ALA A 22 -11.01 -6.71 -3.65
N SER A 23 -10.68 -5.98 -4.71
CA SER A 23 -9.67 -6.38 -5.69
C SER A 23 -8.60 -5.31 -5.74
N LEU A 24 -7.34 -5.75 -5.77
CA LEU A 24 -6.21 -4.84 -5.87
C LEU A 24 -5.77 -4.75 -7.34
N SER A 25 -5.49 -3.56 -7.85
CA SER A 25 -5.03 -3.38 -9.25
C SER A 25 -4.00 -2.25 -9.39
N LEU A 26 -3.31 -2.13 -10.53
CA LEU A 26 -2.33 -1.05 -10.77
C LEU A 26 -3.04 0.24 -11.21
N GLU A 27 -4.14 0.08 -11.96
CA GLU A 27 -4.94 1.21 -12.41
C GLU A 27 -5.70 1.87 -11.25
N TYR A 28 -6.30 1.04 -10.40
CA TYR A 28 -6.97 1.42 -9.16
C TYR A 28 -6.41 0.56 -8.03
N PRO A 29 -5.59 1.14 -7.12
CA PRO A 29 -4.96 0.39 -6.02
C PRO A 29 -5.92 -0.55 -5.28
N ILE A 30 -7.15 -0.10 -5.02
CA ILE A 30 -8.21 -0.93 -4.46
C ILE A 30 -9.54 -0.60 -5.14
N ILE A 31 -10.28 -1.62 -5.56
CA ILE A 31 -11.71 -1.52 -5.89
C ILE A 31 -12.45 -2.43 -4.94
N VAL A 32 -13.40 -1.88 -4.19
CA VAL A 32 -14.25 -2.63 -3.27
C VAL A 32 -15.72 -2.54 -3.67
N LYS A 33 -16.45 -3.65 -3.51
CA LYS A 33 -17.89 -3.77 -3.74
C LYS A 33 -18.58 -4.38 -2.52
N ILE A 34 -19.73 -3.83 -2.16
CA ILE A 34 -20.59 -4.32 -1.07
C ILE A 34 -22.04 -4.25 -1.58
N GLY A 35 -22.61 -5.38 -1.99
CA GLY A 35 -23.90 -5.41 -2.67
C GLY A 35 -23.91 -4.48 -3.90
N LYS A 36 -24.74 -3.43 -3.87
CA LYS A 36 -24.81 -2.41 -4.94
C LYS A 36 -23.79 -1.28 -4.81
N ALA A 37 -23.16 -1.13 -3.64
CA ALA A 37 -22.20 -0.06 -3.40
C ALA A 37 -20.82 -0.44 -3.95
N LYS A 38 -20.14 0.51 -4.61
CA LYS A 38 -18.79 0.34 -5.15
C LYS A 38 -17.95 1.56 -4.81
N LEU A 39 -16.69 1.34 -4.42
CA LEU A 39 -15.71 2.39 -4.21
C LEU A 39 -14.38 2.02 -4.87
N SER A 40 -13.80 2.98 -5.59
CA SER A 40 -12.44 2.90 -6.12
C SER A 40 -11.53 3.82 -5.31
N ILE A 41 -10.48 3.26 -4.71
CA ILE A 41 -9.55 3.97 -3.84
C ILE A 41 -8.22 4.13 -4.56
N GLY A 42 -7.83 5.40 -4.75
CA GLY A 42 -6.64 5.79 -5.51
C GLY A 42 -6.82 5.61 -7.02
N ARG A 43 -5.85 6.14 -7.78
CA ARG A 43 -5.74 5.97 -9.24
C ARG A 43 -4.28 5.88 -9.64
N ARG A 44 -3.99 5.27 -10.80
CA ARG A 44 -2.65 5.17 -11.39
C ARG A 44 -1.96 6.51 -11.49
N GLU A 45 -2.66 7.52 -11.99
CA GLU A 45 -2.10 8.85 -12.20
C GLU A 45 -1.61 9.46 -10.88
N GLU A 46 -2.43 9.35 -9.84
CA GLU A 46 -2.15 9.92 -8.52
C GLU A 46 -1.02 9.16 -7.82
N PHE A 47 -1.05 7.82 -7.83
CA PHE A 47 -0.08 6.99 -7.14
C PHE A 47 1.23 6.78 -7.93
N LEU A 48 1.12 6.22 -9.14
CA LEU A 48 2.25 5.76 -9.94
C LEU A 48 3.06 6.92 -10.52
N TYR A 49 2.43 7.93 -11.13
CA TYR A 49 3.19 8.98 -11.80
C TYR A 49 4.00 9.83 -10.83
N ARG A 50 3.45 10.10 -9.64
CA ARG A 50 4.20 10.77 -8.57
C ARG A 50 5.38 9.92 -8.09
N ARG A 51 5.22 8.59 -7.99
CA ARG A 51 6.34 7.68 -7.68
C ARG A 51 7.41 7.71 -8.79
N LEU A 52 7.02 7.65 -10.06
CA LEU A 52 7.92 7.71 -11.21
C LEU A 52 8.69 9.04 -11.26
N ALA A 53 8.06 10.16 -10.91
CA ALA A 53 8.72 11.45 -10.82
C ALA A 53 9.80 11.47 -9.71
N ILE A 54 9.56 10.84 -8.56
CA ILE A 54 10.57 10.69 -7.50
C ILE A 54 11.72 9.80 -7.99
N GLN A 55 11.40 8.69 -8.67
CA GLN A 55 12.42 7.78 -9.23
C GLN A 55 13.27 8.47 -10.30
N SER A 56 12.69 9.30 -11.16
CA SER A 56 13.43 10.04 -12.19
C SER A 56 14.38 11.07 -11.54
N ALA A 57 13.93 11.77 -10.50
CA ALA A 57 14.79 12.65 -9.71
C ALA A 57 15.92 11.89 -9.00
N CYS A 58 15.63 10.70 -8.47
CA CYS A 58 16.62 9.80 -7.87
C CYS A 58 17.68 9.36 -8.90
N LYS A 59 17.26 9.01 -10.12
CA LYS A 59 18.15 8.62 -11.24
C LYS A 59 19.07 9.77 -11.65
N ARG A 60 18.53 10.98 -11.86
CA ARG A 60 19.32 12.18 -12.18
C ARG A 60 20.33 12.49 -11.07
N THR A 61 19.88 12.44 -9.82
CA THR A 61 20.76 12.67 -8.66
C THR A 61 21.90 11.66 -8.63
N ARG A 62 21.59 10.37 -8.85
CA ARG A 62 22.60 9.30 -8.89
C ARG A 62 23.69 9.57 -9.94
N GLN A 63 23.30 10.01 -11.14
CA GLN A 63 24.25 10.39 -12.19
C GLN A 63 25.11 11.59 -11.79
N GLY A 64 24.54 12.55 -11.05
CA GLY A 64 25.25 13.72 -10.54
C GLY A 64 26.19 13.45 -9.35
N VAL A 65 26.00 12.34 -8.61
CA VAL A 65 26.83 11.99 -7.43
C VAL A 65 28.32 11.93 -7.79
N LYS A 66 28.70 11.53 -9.01
CA LYS A 66 30.11 11.47 -9.43
C LYS A 66 30.81 12.83 -9.34
N TYR A 67 30.09 13.91 -9.61
CA TYR A 67 30.58 15.29 -9.61
C TYR A 67 30.40 16.00 -8.26
N ALA A 68 29.78 15.34 -7.28
CA ALA A 68 29.56 15.93 -5.96
C ALA A 68 30.86 15.94 -5.13
N ARG A 69 31.05 17.00 -4.34
CA ARG A 69 32.20 17.16 -3.42
C ARG A 69 32.34 15.94 -2.50
N SER A 70 33.54 15.37 -2.45
CA SER A 70 33.82 14.10 -1.76
C SER A 70 34.58 14.24 -0.43
N GLY A 71 34.93 15.47 0.00
CA GLY A 71 35.83 15.72 1.12
C GLY A 71 35.39 15.13 2.48
N ASN A 72 34.09 14.84 2.66
CA ASN A 72 33.56 14.30 3.92
C ASN A 72 33.05 12.85 3.76
N GLY A 73 33.63 12.10 2.81
CA GLY A 73 33.39 10.67 2.62
C GLY A 73 32.10 10.29 1.88
N ARG A 74 31.91 8.98 1.70
CA ARG A 74 30.81 8.40 0.89
C ARG A 74 29.43 8.80 1.40
N LYS A 75 29.20 8.78 2.71
CA LYS A 75 27.90 9.12 3.33
C LYS A 75 27.49 10.56 3.02
N ARG A 76 28.44 11.51 3.04
CA ARG A 76 28.15 12.90 2.63
C ARG A 76 27.88 12.97 1.13
N LYS A 77 28.73 12.32 0.31
CA LYS A 77 28.63 12.31 -1.15
C LYS A 77 27.28 11.76 -1.64
N THR A 78 26.73 10.74 -0.99
CA THR A 78 25.46 10.09 -1.35
C THR A 78 24.24 10.60 -0.58
N LYS A 79 24.39 11.63 0.28
CA LYS A 79 23.29 12.14 1.13
C LYS A 79 22.03 12.52 0.34
N ALA A 80 22.19 13.17 -0.81
CA ALA A 80 21.06 13.54 -1.66
C ALA A 80 20.34 12.31 -2.24
N LEU A 81 21.09 11.27 -2.63
CA LEU A 81 20.52 10.01 -3.12
C LEU A 81 19.72 9.29 -2.02
N ALA A 82 20.24 9.25 -0.79
CA ALA A 82 19.52 8.69 0.35
C ALA A 82 18.19 9.41 0.58
N LYS A 83 18.19 10.75 0.57
CA LYS A 83 16.96 11.56 0.71
C LYS A 83 15.89 11.20 -0.32
N PHE A 84 16.25 10.97 -1.58
CA PHE A 84 15.27 10.58 -2.60
C PHE A 84 14.74 9.16 -2.41
N ARG A 85 15.57 8.22 -1.93
CA ARG A 85 15.12 6.86 -1.58
C ARG A 85 14.14 6.90 -0.41
N ASP A 86 14.45 7.66 0.63
CA ASP A 86 13.56 7.85 1.78
C ASP A 86 12.25 8.53 1.35
N LYS A 87 12.33 9.52 0.45
CA LYS A 87 11.16 10.19 -0.12
C LYS A 87 10.25 9.22 -0.89
N GLU A 88 10.81 8.33 -1.70
CA GLU A 88 10.03 7.31 -2.41
C GLU A 88 9.35 6.36 -1.41
N ARG A 89 10.12 5.84 -0.44
CA ARG A 89 9.61 4.92 0.58
C ARG A 89 8.47 5.54 1.39
N ASN A 90 8.68 6.75 1.91
CA ASN A 90 7.69 7.46 2.72
C ASN A 90 6.44 7.81 1.89
N TYR A 91 6.62 8.14 0.62
CA TYR A 91 5.49 8.41 -0.28
C TYR A 91 4.61 7.17 -0.45
N VAL A 92 5.22 6.03 -0.81
CA VAL A 92 4.49 4.76 -0.98
C VAL A 92 3.82 4.37 0.34
N ASP A 93 4.58 4.32 1.44
CA ASP A 93 4.08 3.89 2.73
C ASP A 93 2.86 4.72 3.20
N ASN A 94 2.95 6.05 3.09
CA ASN A 94 1.86 6.95 3.43
C ASN A 94 0.60 6.66 2.58
N ARG A 95 0.75 6.51 1.26
CA ARG A 95 -0.39 6.22 0.38
C ARG A 95 -1.05 4.89 0.70
N LEU A 96 -0.27 3.85 0.97
CA LEU A 96 -0.82 2.55 1.37
C LEU A 96 -1.54 2.64 2.73
N HIS A 97 -1.05 3.45 3.67
CA HIS A 97 -1.75 3.74 4.92
C HIS A 97 -3.09 4.43 4.71
N VAL A 98 -3.13 5.45 3.85
CA VAL A 98 -4.37 6.16 3.49
C VAL A 98 -5.36 5.21 2.84
N TYR A 99 -4.95 4.47 1.80
CA TYR A 99 -5.86 3.59 1.05
C TYR A 99 -6.42 2.46 1.91
N SER A 100 -5.58 1.81 2.71
CA SER A 100 -6.06 0.77 3.63
C SER A 100 -6.99 1.31 4.71
N ARG A 101 -6.79 2.54 5.21
CA ARG A 101 -7.72 3.16 6.16
C ARG A 101 -9.06 3.49 5.49
N GLU A 102 -9.02 4.02 4.28
CA GLU A 102 -10.21 4.36 3.50
C GLU A 102 -11.06 3.11 3.20
N LEU A 103 -10.42 1.98 2.85
CA LEU A 103 -11.09 0.69 2.65
C LEU A 103 -11.82 0.25 3.92
N ILE A 104 -11.13 0.22 5.06
CA ILE A 104 -11.74 -0.21 6.33
C ILE A 104 -12.85 0.73 6.76
N ASN A 105 -12.69 2.05 6.58
CA ASN A 105 -13.75 3.01 6.86
C ASN A 105 -15.00 2.75 6.00
N PHE A 106 -14.81 2.41 4.72
CA PHE A 106 -15.91 2.05 3.83
C PHE A 106 -16.63 0.79 4.33
N CYS A 107 -15.90 -0.27 4.69
CA CYS A 107 -16.47 -1.48 5.27
C CYS A 107 -17.25 -1.20 6.58
N VAL A 108 -16.68 -0.42 7.49
CA VAL A 108 -17.34 -0.05 8.76
C VAL A 108 -18.62 0.75 8.50
N LYS A 109 -18.58 1.71 7.55
CA LYS A 109 -19.76 2.50 7.17
C LYS A 109 -20.92 1.62 6.67
N HIS A 110 -20.59 0.54 5.97
CA HIS A 110 -21.57 -0.42 5.45
C HIS A 110 -21.85 -1.59 6.40
N GLN A 111 -21.34 -1.54 7.64
CA GLN A 111 -21.51 -2.59 8.66
C GLN A 111 -21.03 -3.97 8.18
N THR A 112 -20.01 -4.01 7.33
CA THR A 112 -19.41 -5.25 6.81
C THR A 112 -18.74 -6.05 7.90
N GLY A 113 -19.06 -7.35 8.00
CA GLY A 113 -18.38 -8.28 8.90
C GLY A 113 -17.20 -9.00 8.26
N THR A 114 -17.28 -9.28 6.96
CA THR A 114 -16.25 -10.05 6.23
C THR A 114 -15.76 -9.29 5.01
N LEU A 115 -14.44 -9.16 4.87
CA LEU A 115 -13.74 -8.60 3.73
C LEU A 115 -12.99 -9.71 2.99
N ILE A 116 -13.30 -9.91 1.73
CA ILE A 116 -12.63 -10.87 0.84
C ILE A 116 -11.71 -10.10 -0.10
N LEU A 117 -10.41 -10.43 -0.09
CA LEU A 117 -9.45 -9.96 -1.08
C LEU A 117 -9.39 -10.97 -2.23
N LEU A 118 -9.89 -10.59 -3.40
CA LEU A 118 -10.02 -11.45 -4.57
C LEU A 118 -8.73 -11.51 -5.41
N ASN A 119 -8.44 -12.70 -5.94
CA ASN A 119 -7.47 -12.99 -7.00
C ASN A 119 -6.08 -12.42 -6.68
N GLN A 120 -5.57 -12.65 -5.47
CA GLN A 120 -4.26 -12.13 -5.09
C GLN A 120 -3.13 -12.95 -5.71
N GLU A 121 -3.23 -14.27 -5.72
CA GLU A 121 -2.15 -15.15 -6.17
C GLU A 121 -1.87 -15.02 -7.67
N GLU A 122 -2.91 -15.10 -8.51
CA GLU A 122 -2.82 -14.94 -9.96
C GLU A 122 -2.22 -13.58 -10.35
N LYS A 123 -2.66 -12.49 -9.69
CA LYS A 123 -2.14 -11.15 -9.97
C LYS A 123 -0.70 -10.97 -9.51
N ILE A 124 -0.31 -11.59 -8.41
CA ILE A 124 1.07 -11.59 -7.93
C ILE A 124 1.96 -12.38 -8.89
N GLU A 125 1.48 -13.49 -9.44
CA GLU A 125 2.21 -14.31 -10.40
C GLU A 125 2.44 -13.56 -11.71
N LEU A 126 1.38 -12.98 -12.29
CA LEU A 126 1.48 -12.09 -13.46
C LEU A 126 2.40 -10.88 -13.19
N ALA A 127 2.36 -10.31 -11.98
CA ALA A 127 3.25 -9.22 -11.59
C ALA A 127 4.72 -9.60 -11.59
N LYS A 128 5.06 -10.87 -11.28
CA LYS A 128 6.46 -11.33 -11.24
C LYS A 128 7.06 -11.40 -12.64
N GLU A 129 6.24 -11.68 -13.65
CA GLU A 129 6.67 -11.67 -15.06
C GLU A 129 6.99 -10.26 -15.54
N GLU A 130 6.28 -9.25 -15.01
CA GLU A 130 6.50 -7.84 -15.33
C GLU A 130 7.35 -7.10 -14.29
N ALA A 131 8.65 -6.94 -14.56
CA ALA A 131 9.60 -6.24 -13.67
C ALA A 131 9.14 -4.81 -13.26
N PHE A 132 8.42 -4.11 -14.15
CA PHE A 132 7.86 -2.79 -13.85
C PHE A 132 6.78 -2.87 -12.77
N VAL A 133 5.90 -3.84 -12.88
CA VAL A 133 4.78 -4.06 -11.96
C VAL A 133 5.33 -4.52 -10.61
N LEU A 134 6.19 -5.53 -10.60
CA LEU A 134 6.85 -6.04 -9.38
C LEU A 134 7.51 -4.93 -8.57
N ARG A 135 8.19 -3.99 -9.24
CA ARG A 135 8.88 -2.87 -8.57
C ARG A 135 7.92 -1.83 -7.98
N ASN A 136 6.78 -1.59 -8.62
CA ASN A 136 5.96 -0.41 -8.36
C ASN A 136 4.63 -0.68 -7.63
N TRP A 137 4.17 -1.92 -7.55
CA TRP A 137 2.83 -2.23 -7.03
C TRP A 137 2.72 -2.27 -5.51
N SER A 138 3.78 -2.71 -4.82
CA SER A 138 3.84 -2.76 -3.34
C SER A 138 2.67 -3.54 -2.68
N TYR A 139 2.24 -4.65 -3.30
CA TYR A 139 1.07 -5.42 -2.84
C TYR A 139 1.19 -6.00 -1.43
N TYR A 140 2.34 -6.59 -1.11
CA TYR A 140 2.56 -7.19 0.20
C TYR A 140 2.35 -6.16 1.32
N ASP A 141 2.94 -4.97 1.18
CA ASP A 141 2.80 -3.88 2.15
C ASP A 141 1.34 -3.43 2.32
N LEU A 142 0.59 -3.35 1.21
CA LEU A 142 -0.82 -2.96 1.24
C LEU A 142 -1.66 -4.02 1.96
N MET A 143 -1.47 -5.30 1.62
CA MET A 143 -2.17 -6.42 2.23
C MET A 143 -1.91 -6.50 3.73
N THR A 144 -0.65 -6.35 4.17
CA THR A 144 -0.30 -6.29 5.59
C THR A 144 -1.01 -5.14 6.31
N LYS A 145 -1.07 -3.95 5.70
CA LYS A 145 -1.76 -2.78 6.27
C LYS A 145 -3.28 -2.95 6.31
N ILE A 146 -3.87 -3.65 5.35
CA ILE A 146 -5.30 -4.00 5.35
C ILE A 146 -5.57 -5.00 6.49
N LYS A 147 -4.81 -6.10 6.55
CA LYS A 147 -4.93 -7.14 7.60
C LYS A 147 -4.92 -6.52 9.00
N TYR A 148 -3.90 -5.73 9.29
CA TYR A 148 -3.77 -5.06 10.59
C TYR A 148 -4.98 -4.16 10.93
N LYS A 149 -5.49 -3.38 9.95
CA LYS A 149 -6.61 -2.47 10.20
C LYS A 149 -7.96 -3.18 10.24
N ALA A 150 -8.13 -4.26 9.49
CA ALA A 150 -9.32 -5.11 9.52
C ALA A 150 -9.44 -5.80 10.88
N GLU A 151 -8.37 -6.42 11.36
CA GLU A 151 -8.30 -7.06 12.68
C GLU A 151 -8.60 -6.07 13.80
N LYS A 152 -8.04 -4.86 13.72
CA LYS A 152 -8.32 -3.78 14.67
C LYS A 152 -9.78 -3.35 14.65
N ALA A 153 -10.42 -3.33 13.48
CA ALA A 153 -11.83 -2.96 13.32
C ALA A 153 -12.79 -4.13 13.65
N GLY A 154 -12.29 -5.34 13.87
CA GLY A 154 -13.11 -6.54 14.07
C GLY A 154 -13.72 -7.11 12.79
N ILE A 155 -13.19 -6.74 11.62
CA ILE A 155 -13.60 -7.28 10.32
C ILE A 155 -12.78 -8.53 10.02
N GLU A 156 -13.44 -9.62 9.67
CA GLU A 156 -12.78 -10.85 9.24
C GLU A 156 -12.20 -10.66 7.83
N LEU A 157 -10.93 -11.01 7.65
CA LEU A 157 -10.24 -10.91 6.36
C LEU A 157 -10.01 -12.30 5.79
N ILE A 158 -10.58 -12.56 4.62
CA ILE A 158 -10.33 -13.76 3.81
C ILE A 158 -9.51 -13.36 2.60
N ILE A 159 -8.46 -14.11 2.32
CA ILE A 159 -7.60 -13.92 1.14
C ILE A 159 -7.93 -15.06 0.18
N GLY A 160 -8.32 -14.72 -1.05
CA GLY A 160 -8.49 -15.66 -2.16
C GLY A 160 -8.05 -15.06 -3.48
#